data_AF-A0A4R4WJE6-F1
#
_entry.id   AF-A0A4R4WJE6-F1
#
_cell.length_a   1.000
_cell.length_b   1.000
_cell.length_c   1.000
_cell.angle_alpha   90.00
_cell.angle_beta   90.00
_cell.angle_gamma   90.00
#
_symmetry.space_group_name_H-M   'P 1'
#
loop_
_entity.id
_entity.type
_entity.pdbx_description
1 polymer ?
#
loop_
_entity_poly.entity_id
_entity_poly.type
_entity_poly.pdbx_seq_one_letter_code
_entity_poly.pdbx_strand_id
1 'polypeptide(L)'
;MGGISRRQRSDDHGHPRRGHVSPGGGPARGGSDGAGCPGAGGNAARPQGADHGRGRWRGGIEAAKEAGRYDVILDGVGGDSLATALTDLTPGGVCVTFGNGSRTLTSFHPGDFYHTPGARLQGLRLGNFMIAGTDCGPMLRRLVELVRQERLRPPIDAVVPWTSIGEAAERLSRQGVDGKIVVTID
;
A
#
# COMPACT_ATOMS: atom_id res chain seq x y z
N MET A 1 -28.52 2.23 -39.59
CA MET A 1 -28.20 3.66 -39.55
C MET A 1 -27.10 3.89 -38.50
N GLY A 2 -25.95 4.42 -38.92
CA GLY A 2 -24.90 5.13 -38.14
C GLY A 2 -24.23 4.41 -36.94
N GLY A 3 -22.92 4.36 -36.76
CA GLY A 3 -21.81 5.03 -37.44
C GLY A 3 -20.46 4.49 -36.88
N ILE A 4 -19.44 4.55 -37.74
CA ILE A 4 -18.08 4.05 -37.54
C ILE A 4 -17.20 5.19 -36.98
N SER A 5 -16.21 4.86 -36.14
CA SER A 5 -14.90 5.54 -36.23
C SER A 5 -13.76 4.63 -35.80
N ARG A 6 -13.07 4.06 -36.81
CA ARG A 6 -11.65 3.67 -36.73
C ARG A 6 -10.83 4.82 -37.31
N ARG A 7 -9.74 5.21 -36.64
CA ARG A 7 -8.52 5.78 -37.25
C ARG A 7 -7.34 5.18 -36.46
N GLN A 8 -6.61 4.22 -37.05
CA GLN A 8 -5.42 4.38 -37.90
C GLN A 8 -4.16 4.74 -37.11
N ARG A 9 -3.27 3.73 -37.05
CA ARG A 9 -1.81 3.86 -36.97
C ARG A 9 -1.31 4.79 -38.08
N SER A 10 -0.36 5.64 -37.73
CA SER A 10 0.65 6.15 -38.65
C SER A 10 1.99 6.04 -37.94
N ASP A 11 2.87 5.21 -38.49
CA ASP A 11 4.28 5.17 -38.17
C ASP A 11 4.92 6.45 -38.73
N ASP A 12 5.72 7.15 -37.91
CA ASP A 12 6.82 7.97 -38.42
C ASP A 12 7.96 7.96 -37.40
N HIS A 13 9.11 7.46 -37.83
CA HIS A 13 10.36 7.40 -37.07
C HIS A 13 11.42 8.15 -37.88
N GLY A 14 11.56 9.44 -37.57
CA GLY A 14 12.74 10.24 -37.88
C GLY A 14 13.63 10.38 -36.65
N HIS A 15 14.80 9.75 -36.66
CA HIS A 15 15.95 10.14 -35.82
C HIS A 15 16.76 11.22 -36.57
N PRO A 16 17.47 12.18 -35.92
CA PRO A 16 18.70 11.83 -35.17
C PRO A 16 19.12 12.72 -33.96
N ARG A 17 19.85 12.06 -33.05
CA ARG A 17 21.11 12.43 -32.34
C ARG A 17 21.20 13.61 -31.34
N ARG A 18 21.66 13.20 -30.14
CA ARG A 18 22.78 13.69 -29.30
C ARG A 18 22.63 15.02 -28.53
N GLY A 19 22.65 14.88 -27.21
CA GLY A 19 23.21 15.84 -26.25
C GLY A 19 23.68 15.09 -25.02
N HIS A 20 24.99 14.89 -24.91
CA HIS A 20 25.69 14.21 -23.82
C HIS A 20 26.18 15.26 -22.83
N VAL A 21 25.86 15.15 -21.54
CA VAL A 21 26.69 15.67 -20.44
C VAL A 21 26.56 14.76 -19.21
N SER A 22 27.70 14.22 -18.81
CA SER A 22 28.08 13.75 -17.47
C SER A 22 29.59 14.01 -17.36
N PRO A 23 30.28 13.94 -16.21
CA PRO A 23 29.84 13.69 -14.83
C PRO A 23 30.39 14.72 -13.81
N GLY A 24 30.01 14.63 -12.54
CA GLY A 24 30.80 15.25 -11.47
C GLY A 24 30.19 15.17 -10.07
N GLY A 25 30.82 14.36 -9.20
CA GLY A 25 30.80 14.61 -7.75
C GLY A 25 30.36 13.47 -6.83
N GLY A 26 31.24 12.48 -6.61
CA GLY A 26 31.69 12.01 -5.29
C GLY A 26 30.69 11.36 -4.29
N PRO A 27 31.11 10.32 -3.54
CA PRO A 27 30.19 9.43 -2.83
C PRO A 27 29.83 9.95 -1.42
N ALA A 28 28.54 10.01 -1.10
CA ALA A 28 28.10 10.04 0.28
C ALA A 28 27.76 8.61 0.73
N ARG A 29 28.74 7.97 1.36
CA ARG A 29 28.52 6.79 2.19
C ARG A 29 27.70 7.23 3.41
N GLY A 30 26.60 6.53 3.66
CA GLY A 30 25.76 6.71 4.83
C GLY A 30 24.82 5.53 4.91
N GLY A 31 25.37 4.37 5.26
CA GLY A 31 24.57 3.20 5.57
C GLY A 31 23.72 3.50 6.80
N SER A 32 22.40 3.42 6.64
CA SER A 32 21.50 3.10 7.71
C SER A 32 20.80 1.81 7.30
N ASP A 33 21.33 0.69 7.82
CA ASP A 33 20.63 -0.59 7.87
C ASP A 33 19.37 -0.39 8.72
N GLY A 34 18.32 0.12 8.09
CA GLY A 34 16.99 0.19 8.65
C GLY A 34 16.36 -1.19 8.56
N ALA A 35 16.59 -2.01 9.58
CA ALA A 35 15.84 -3.23 9.81
C ALA A 35 14.35 -2.85 9.95
N GLY A 36 13.61 -2.87 8.84
CA GLY A 36 12.18 -2.64 8.81
C GLY A 36 11.47 -3.77 9.54
N CYS A 37 10.87 -3.45 10.68
CA CYS A 37 10.04 -4.37 11.45
C CYS A 37 8.86 -4.87 10.59
N PRO A 38 8.72 -6.18 10.36
CA PRO A 38 7.59 -6.75 9.64
C PRO A 38 6.43 -6.96 10.61
N GLY A 39 5.57 -5.95 10.79
CA GLY A 39 4.38 -6.07 11.64
C GLY A 39 3.44 -4.86 11.62
N ALA A 40 3.96 -3.66 11.35
CA ALA A 40 3.14 -2.45 11.23
C ALA A 40 2.92 -2.07 9.75
N GLY A 41 1.87 -2.63 9.14
CA GLY A 41 1.19 -2.04 7.98
C GLY A 41 2.05 -1.74 6.75
N GLY A 42 2.84 -2.71 6.27
CA GLY A 42 3.54 -2.56 5.00
C GLY A 42 2.61 -2.20 3.84
N ASN A 43 3.13 -1.47 2.86
CA ASN A 43 2.37 -1.08 1.67
C ASN A 43 2.00 -2.33 0.87
N ALA A 44 0.70 -2.52 0.66
CA ALA A 44 0.19 -3.61 -0.14
C ALA A 44 -0.02 -3.10 -1.57
N ALA A 45 0.70 -3.68 -2.52
CA ALA A 45 0.62 -3.35 -3.92
C ALA A 45 0.33 -4.61 -4.73
N ARG A 46 -0.49 -4.48 -5.79
CA ARG A 46 -0.94 -5.62 -6.59
C ARG A 46 -0.57 -5.42 -8.06
N PRO A 47 0.35 -6.24 -8.62
CA PRO A 47 0.67 -6.16 -10.04
C PRO A 47 -0.50 -6.69 -10.88
N GLN A 48 -0.54 -6.31 -12.16
CA GLN A 48 -1.55 -6.80 -13.10
C GLN A 48 -1.53 -8.34 -13.14
N GLY A 49 -2.67 -8.99 -12.85
CA GLY A 49 -2.88 -10.43 -13.05
C GLY A 49 -2.71 -11.39 -11.85
N ALA A 50 -2.40 -10.93 -10.63
CA ALA A 50 -2.18 -11.83 -9.47
C ALA A 50 -3.48 -12.45 -8.88
N ASP A 51 -3.47 -13.69 -8.38
CA ASP A 51 -4.65 -14.30 -7.71
C ASP A 51 -4.81 -13.85 -6.24
N HIS A 52 -6.03 -13.86 -5.71
CA HIS A 52 -6.47 -13.27 -4.44
C HIS A 52 -6.21 -14.13 -3.18
N GLY A 53 -5.52 -15.27 -3.32
CA GLY A 53 -5.78 -16.38 -2.40
C GLY A 53 -4.79 -16.67 -1.28
N ARG A 54 -3.47 -16.54 -1.49
CA ARG A 54 -2.51 -17.30 -0.67
C ARG A 54 -1.14 -16.63 -0.52
N GLY A 55 -1.13 -15.39 -0.04
CA GLY A 55 0.12 -14.69 0.29
C GLY A 55 0.09 -14.22 1.73
N ARG A 56 1.14 -14.53 2.49
CA ARG A 56 1.48 -13.68 3.64
C ARG A 56 1.75 -12.28 3.07
N TRP A 57 1.15 -11.24 3.62
CA TRP A 57 1.50 -9.85 3.26
C TRP A 57 2.94 -9.60 3.70
N ARG A 58 3.90 -9.93 2.82
CA ARG A 58 5.31 -9.61 2.96
C ARG A 58 5.70 -8.86 1.70
N GLY A 59 6.09 -7.61 1.89
CA GLY A 59 6.62 -6.76 0.85
C GLY A 59 6.64 -5.33 1.35
N GLY A 60 7.82 -4.85 1.75
CA GLY A 60 8.05 -3.42 1.75
C GLY A 60 8.06 -2.92 0.30
N ILE A 61 8.07 -1.60 0.11
CA ILE A 61 8.10 -1.00 -1.23
C ILE A 61 9.26 -1.52 -2.08
N GLU A 62 10.38 -1.95 -1.47
CA GLU A 62 11.50 -2.54 -2.20
C GLU A 62 11.16 -3.87 -2.88
N ALA A 63 10.41 -4.75 -2.22
CA ALA A 63 9.92 -5.98 -2.87
C ALA A 63 8.82 -5.69 -3.91
N ALA A 64 8.16 -4.52 -3.77
CA ALA A 64 7.14 -4.07 -4.69
C ALA A 64 7.78 -3.52 -6.00
N LYS A 65 8.88 -2.77 -5.90
CA LYS A 65 9.61 -2.20 -7.05
C LYS A 65 9.99 -3.23 -8.12
N GLU A 66 10.31 -4.47 -7.73
CA GLU A 66 10.64 -5.55 -8.66
C GLU A 66 9.45 -6.03 -9.52
N ALA A 67 8.21 -5.82 -9.06
CA ALA A 67 7.00 -6.28 -9.74
C ALA A 67 6.41 -5.27 -10.74
N GLY A 68 7.01 -4.09 -10.88
CA GLY A 68 6.55 -3.03 -11.78
C GLY A 68 5.43 -2.16 -11.20
N ARG A 69 4.73 -1.43 -12.08
CA ARG A 69 3.69 -0.47 -11.69
C ARG A 69 2.39 -1.13 -11.26
N TYR A 70 1.60 -0.41 -10.46
CA TYR A 70 0.42 -0.92 -9.76
C TYR A 70 -0.88 -0.18 -10.09
N ASP A 71 -1.96 -0.94 -10.29
CA ASP A 71 -3.29 -0.35 -10.46
C ASP A 71 -3.90 0.08 -9.12
N VAL A 72 -3.55 -0.63 -8.04
CA VAL A 72 -4.04 -0.35 -6.68
C VAL A 72 -2.90 -0.49 -5.67
N ILE A 73 -2.76 0.53 -4.83
CA ILE A 73 -1.86 0.57 -3.68
C ILE A 73 -2.70 0.86 -2.44
N LEU A 74 -2.49 0.10 -1.37
CA LEU A 74 -3.05 0.36 -0.04
C LEU A 74 -1.90 0.79 0.88
N ASP A 75 -1.96 2.03 1.36
CA ASP A 75 -0.91 2.63 2.20
C ASP A 75 -1.40 2.85 3.63
N GLY A 76 -0.67 2.27 4.58
CA GLY A 76 -0.83 2.52 6.02
C GLY A 76 0.43 3.10 6.67
N VAL A 77 1.53 3.25 5.92
CA VAL A 77 2.83 3.66 6.45
C VAL A 77 2.99 5.18 6.44
N GLY A 78 2.66 5.85 5.33
CA GLY A 78 2.98 7.27 5.12
C GLY A 78 4.48 7.52 4.91
N GLY A 79 4.89 8.79 5.05
CA GLY A 79 6.28 9.23 4.90
C GLY A 79 6.84 8.97 3.50
N ASP A 80 8.15 8.73 3.42
CA ASP A 80 8.85 8.47 2.16
C ASP A 80 8.32 7.22 1.43
N SER A 81 7.75 6.27 2.18
CA SER A 81 7.07 5.09 1.63
C SER A 81 5.88 5.51 0.78
N LEU A 82 5.00 6.37 1.28
CA LEU A 82 3.87 6.87 0.49
C LEU A 82 4.33 7.70 -0.72
N ALA A 83 5.35 8.55 -0.54
CA ALA A 83 5.91 9.33 -1.64
C ALA A 83 6.40 8.44 -2.80
N THR A 84 7.12 7.36 -2.47
CA THR A 84 7.58 6.37 -3.45
C THR A 84 6.40 5.60 -4.06
N ALA A 85 5.41 5.22 -3.26
CA ALA A 85 4.25 4.46 -3.75
C ALA A 85 3.49 5.20 -4.86
N LEU A 86 3.39 6.53 -4.75
CA LEU A 86 2.69 7.36 -5.73
C LEU A 86 3.33 7.32 -7.12
N THR A 87 4.65 7.14 -7.21
CA THR A 87 5.36 7.03 -8.50
C THR A 87 5.18 5.67 -9.16
N ASP A 88 4.79 4.67 -8.37
CA ASP A 88 4.61 3.30 -8.84
C ASP A 88 3.20 3.02 -9.37
N LEU A 89 2.27 3.96 -9.31
CA LEU A 89 0.92 3.78 -9.86
C LEU A 89 0.94 3.66 -11.38
N THR A 90 0.11 2.81 -11.98
CA THR A 90 -0.19 2.81 -13.42
C THR A 90 -1.07 4.01 -13.81
N PRO A 91 -1.17 4.38 -15.11
CA PRO A 91 -2.19 5.32 -15.55
C PRO A 91 -3.60 4.85 -15.15
N GLY A 92 -4.38 5.73 -14.51
CA GLY A 92 -5.70 5.41 -13.95
C GLY A 92 -5.67 4.71 -12.57
N GLY A 93 -4.48 4.38 -12.07
CA GLY A 93 -4.28 3.71 -10.79
C GLY A 93 -4.73 4.52 -9.58
N VAL A 94 -4.89 3.84 -8.45
CA VAL A 94 -5.31 4.47 -7.18
C VAL A 94 -4.45 4.04 -6.01
N CYS A 95 -3.94 5.02 -5.27
CA CYS A 95 -3.39 4.82 -3.94
C CYS A 95 -4.44 5.19 -2.89
N VAL A 96 -4.83 4.23 -2.06
CA VAL A 96 -5.74 4.44 -0.93
C VAL A 96 -4.92 4.50 0.35
N THR A 97 -4.81 5.67 0.94
CA THR A 97 -4.16 5.85 2.24
C THR A 97 -5.18 5.75 3.37
N PHE A 98 -4.90 4.89 4.35
CA PHE A 98 -5.79 4.62 5.48
C PHE A 98 -5.12 4.82 6.85
N GLY A 99 -3.87 5.25 6.87
CA GLY A 99 -3.13 5.50 8.11
C GLY A 99 -1.75 6.10 7.85
N ASN A 100 -1.12 6.58 8.94
CA ASN A 100 0.26 7.04 8.96
C ASN A 100 0.99 6.35 10.11
N GLY A 101 1.37 5.10 9.90
CA GLY A 101 2.08 4.28 10.88
C GLY A 101 3.46 4.82 11.23
N SER A 102 4.15 5.45 10.27
CA SER A 102 5.45 6.10 10.50
C SER A 102 5.33 7.38 11.34
N ARG A 103 4.14 8.00 11.38
CA ARG A 103 3.88 9.30 12.01
C ARG A 103 4.74 10.44 11.43
N THR A 104 5.27 10.25 10.23
CA THR A 104 6.09 11.25 9.54
C THR A 104 5.24 12.00 8.51
N LEU A 105 5.55 13.29 8.29
CA LEU A 105 4.94 14.03 7.20
C LEU A 105 5.33 13.38 5.87
N THR A 106 4.35 13.15 5.01
CA THR A 106 4.62 12.73 3.63
C THR A 106 4.88 13.96 2.78
N SER A 107 6.04 14.03 2.15
CA SER A 107 6.41 15.08 1.19
C SER A 107 6.75 14.42 -0.15
N PHE A 108 6.20 14.92 -1.24
CA PHE A 108 6.47 14.42 -2.59
C PHE A 108 6.37 15.57 -3.60
N HIS A 109 7.03 15.45 -4.75
CA HIS A 109 6.89 16.41 -5.83
C HIS A 109 5.59 16.13 -6.59
N PRO A 110 4.66 17.11 -6.71
CA PRO A 110 3.42 16.89 -7.44
C PRO A 110 3.62 16.47 -8.91
N GLY A 111 4.73 16.89 -9.53
CA GLY A 111 5.11 16.50 -10.89
C GLY A 111 5.18 14.99 -11.08
N ASP A 112 5.82 14.30 -10.15
CA ASP A 112 5.98 12.85 -10.19
C ASP A 112 4.63 12.12 -10.09
N PHE A 113 3.62 12.77 -9.50
CA PHE A 113 2.27 12.24 -9.38
C PHE A 113 1.39 12.57 -10.59
N TYR A 114 1.23 13.85 -10.97
CA TYR A 114 0.28 14.24 -12.02
C TYR A 114 0.74 13.84 -13.44
N HIS A 115 2.02 13.54 -13.64
CA HIS A 115 2.51 12.99 -14.91
C HIS A 115 2.03 11.56 -15.16
N THR A 116 1.51 10.85 -14.14
CA THR A 116 0.78 9.59 -14.33
C THR A 116 -0.69 9.89 -14.65
N PRO A 117 -1.14 9.73 -15.91
CA PRO A 117 -2.46 10.20 -16.31
C PRO A 117 -3.56 9.48 -15.53
N GLY A 118 -4.44 10.24 -14.90
CA GLY A 118 -5.60 9.69 -14.17
C GLY A 118 -5.27 8.98 -12.86
N ALA A 119 -4.03 9.05 -12.35
CA ALA A 119 -3.71 8.54 -11.02
C ALA A 119 -4.49 9.28 -9.92
N ARG A 120 -4.83 8.57 -8.84
CA ARG A 120 -5.60 9.09 -7.71
C ARG A 120 -4.95 8.76 -6.39
N LEU A 121 -4.97 9.73 -5.47
CA LEU A 121 -4.71 9.53 -4.05
C LEU A 121 -6.02 9.71 -3.30
N GLN A 122 -6.45 8.70 -2.55
CA GLN A 122 -7.74 8.68 -1.85
C GLN A 122 -7.53 8.38 -0.36
N GLY A 123 -8.15 9.18 0.50
CA GLY A 123 -8.18 8.93 1.93
C GLY A 123 -9.31 7.97 2.31
N LEU A 124 -9.00 6.94 3.08
CA LEU A 124 -9.97 6.01 3.66
C LEU A 124 -9.91 6.08 5.19
N ARG A 125 -11.00 6.52 5.82
CA ARG A 125 -11.14 6.50 7.28
C ARG A 125 -12.40 5.72 7.66
N LEU A 126 -12.21 4.51 8.22
CA LEU A 126 -13.32 3.64 8.63
C LEU A 126 -14.30 4.33 9.59
N GLY A 127 -13.80 5.20 10.48
CA GLY A 127 -14.63 6.01 11.37
C GLY A 127 -15.69 6.87 10.67
N ASN A 128 -15.46 7.28 9.43
CA ASN A 128 -16.40 8.11 8.70
C ASN A 128 -17.65 7.31 8.29
N PHE A 129 -17.53 6.01 8.02
CA PHE A 129 -18.67 5.14 7.73
C PHE A 129 -19.56 4.97 8.97
N MET A 130 -18.95 4.85 10.14
CA MET A 130 -19.67 4.75 11.41
C MET A 130 -20.44 6.05 11.73
N ILE A 131 -19.78 7.20 11.58
CA ILE A 131 -20.43 8.51 11.79
C ILE A 131 -21.57 8.74 10.79
N ALA A 132 -21.39 8.32 9.54
CA ALA A 132 -22.41 8.44 8.50
C ALA A 132 -23.56 7.42 8.65
N GLY A 133 -23.56 6.58 9.69
CA GLY A 133 -24.60 5.55 9.87
C GLY A 133 -24.62 4.49 8.77
N THR A 134 -23.49 4.28 8.07
CA THR A 134 -23.41 3.29 6.99
C THR A 134 -23.54 1.88 7.57
N ASP A 135 -24.48 1.09 7.04
CA ASP A 135 -24.61 -0.32 7.42
C ASP A 135 -23.37 -1.12 6.96
N CYS A 136 -22.53 -1.47 7.93
CA CYS A 136 -21.33 -2.28 7.72
C CYS A 136 -21.61 -3.79 7.87
N GLY A 137 -22.84 -4.19 8.23
CA GLY A 137 -23.24 -5.58 8.44
C GLY A 137 -22.96 -6.51 7.24
N PRO A 138 -23.30 -6.11 5.99
CA PRO A 138 -22.98 -6.90 4.79
C PRO A 138 -21.48 -7.14 4.60
N MET A 139 -20.65 -6.11 4.85
CA MET A 139 -19.20 -6.21 4.76
C MET A 139 -18.64 -7.16 5.82
N LEU A 140 -19.07 -7.01 7.08
CA LEU A 140 -18.64 -7.90 8.17
C LEU A 140 -19.06 -9.35 7.91
N ARG A 141 -20.29 -9.58 7.44
CA ARG A 141 -20.76 -10.91 7.06
C ARG A 141 -19.89 -11.53 5.97
N ARG A 142 -19.48 -10.75 4.98
CA ARG A 142 -18.58 -11.22 3.93
C ARG A 142 -17.21 -11.63 4.48
N LEU A 143 -16.65 -10.85 5.41
CA LEU A 143 -15.38 -11.20 6.07
C LEU A 143 -15.49 -12.48 6.88
N VAL A 144 -16.55 -12.62 7.68
CA VAL A 144 -16.82 -13.85 8.46
C VAL A 144 -16.92 -15.06 7.54
N GLU A 145 -17.63 -14.93 6.41
CA GLU A 145 -17.75 -16.03 5.45
C GLU A 145 -16.40 -16.41 4.83
N LEU A 146 -15.54 -15.44 4.52
CA LEU A 146 -14.17 -15.73 4.04
C LEU A 146 -13.32 -16.45 5.10
N VAL A 147 -13.49 -16.09 6.38
CA VAL A 147 -12.82 -16.79 7.49
C VAL A 147 -13.34 -18.21 7.63
N ARG A 148 -14.66 -18.40 7.59
CA ARG A 148 -15.30 -19.73 7.65
C ARG A 148 -14.87 -20.64 6.50
N GLN A 149 -14.68 -20.07 5.31
CA GLN A 149 -14.17 -20.78 4.13
C GLN A 149 -12.65 -20.98 4.14
N GLU A 150 -11.96 -20.55 5.20
CA GLU A 150 -10.49 -20.53 5.32
C GLU A 150 -9.76 -19.76 4.21
N ARG A 151 -10.48 -18.91 3.48
CA ARG A 151 -9.96 -18.02 2.43
C ARG A 151 -9.38 -16.74 2.99
N LEU A 152 -9.67 -16.44 4.25
CA LEU A 152 -9.08 -15.35 5.03
C LEU A 152 -8.63 -15.92 6.37
N ARG A 153 -7.34 -15.83 6.68
CA ARG A 153 -6.78 -16.23 7.97
C ARG A 153 -6.20 -15.00 8.67
N PRO A 154 -6.95 -14.37 9.61
CA PRO A 154 -6.45 -13.24 10.38
C PRO A 154 -5.25 -13.69 11.22
N PRO A 155 -4.07 -13.08 11.09
CA PRO A 155 -2.92 -13.43 11.92
C PRO A 155 -3.19 -13.04 13.37
N ILE A 156 -3.07 -14.01 14.28
CA ILE A 156 -3.10 -13.79 15.73
C ILE A 156 -1.66 -13.97 16.21
N ASP A 157 -1.12 -12.91 16.79
CA ASP A 157 0.24 -12.87 17.33
C ASP A 157 0.27 -13.46 18.74
N ALA A 158 -0.74 -13.15 19.56
CA ALA A 158 -0.86 -13.67 20.92
C ALA A 158 -2.32 -13.70 21.37
N VAL A 159 -2.63 -14.64 22.27
CA VAL A 159 -3.87 -14.69 23.05
C VAL A 159 -3.48 -14.58 24.51
N VAL A 160 -4.00 -13.58 25.22
CA VAL A 160 -3.62 -13.28 26.62
C VAL A 160 -4.87 -13.04 27.48
N PRO A 161 -4.84 -13.33 28.79
CA PRO A 161 -5.95 -13.02 29.67
C PRO A 161 -6.12 -11.50 29.85
N TRP A 162 -7.32 -11.07 30.24
CA TRP A 162 -7.64 -9.66 30.53
C TRP A 162 -6.67 -9.00 31.51
N THR A 163 -6.19 -9.77 32.48
CA THR A 163 -5.22 -9.31 33.49
C THR A 163 -3.86 -8.91 32.89
N SER A 164 -3.54 -9.34 31.67
CA SER A 164 -2.30 -9.00 30.94
C SER A 164 -2.46 -7.83 29.96
N ILE A 165 -3.57 -7.08 30.00
CA ILE A 165 -3.84 -5.99 29.05
C ILE A 165 -2.74 -4.91 29.03
N GLY A 166 -2.11 -4.63 30.17
CA GLY A 166 -1.02 -3.64 30.27
C GLY A 166 0.21 -4.04 29.45
N GLU A 167 0.66 -5.29 29.61
CA GLU A 167 1.78 -5.84 28.84
C GLU A 167 1.47 -5.91 27.35
N ALA A 168 0.25 -6.31 26.99
CA ALA A 168 -0.21 -6.34 25.60
C ALA A 168 -0.18 -4.94 24.96
N ALA A 169 -0.62 -3.90 25.68
CA ALA A 169 -0.60 -2.52 25.21
C ALA A 169 0.83 -1.98 25.04
N GLU A 170 1.75 -2.34 25.94
CA GLU A 170 3.17 -1.97 25.85
C GLU A 170 3.84 -2.61 24.63
N ARG A 171 3.59 -3.90 24.38
CA ARG A 171 4.07 -4.62 23.18
C ARG A 171 3.57 -3.97 21.89
N LEU A 172 2.30 -3.61 21.84
CA LEU A 172 1.72 -2.89 20.70
C LEU A 172 2.38 -1.51 20.50
N SER A 173 2.61 -0.79 21.59
CA SER A 173 3.23 0.55 21.54
C SER A 173 4.67 0.52 21.05
N ARG A 174 5.41 -0.56 21.34
CA ARG A 174 6.77 -0.81 20.83
C ARG A 174 6.79 -1.36 19.40
N GLN A 175 5.64 -1.48 18.73
CA GLN A 175 5.51 -2.04 17.38
C GLN A 175 6.02 -3.50 17.27
N GLY A 176 6.01 -4.27 18.37
CA GLY A 176 6.52 -5.64 18.44
C GLY A 176 5.47 -6.72 18.24
N VAL A 177 4.49 -6.49 17.34
CA VAL A 177 3.33 -7.37 17.13
C VAL A 177 3.17 -7.65 15.64
N ASP A 178 3.23 -8.93 15.24
CA ASP A 178 2.95 -9.39 13.87
C ASP A 178 1.53 -9.99 13.79
N GLY A 179 0.52 -9.13 13.84
CA GLY A 179 -0.89 -9.53 13.78
C GLY A 179 -1.76 -8.91 14.86
N LYS A 180 -2.72 -9.68 15.37
CA LYS A 180 -3.63 -9.26 16.44
C LYS A 180 -3.24 -9.88 17.77
N ILE A 181 -3.23 -9.07 18.83
CA ILE A 181 -3.30 -9.57 20.20
C ILE A 181 -4.77 -9.71 20.56
N VAL A 182 -5.19 -10.92 20.92
CA VAL A 182 -6.54 -11.21 21.41
C VAL A 182 -6.51 -11.25 22.92
N VAL A 183 -7.42 -10.53 23.55
CA VAL A 183 -7.55 -10.49 25.01
C VAL A 183 -8.80 -11.26 25.40
N THR A 184 -8.65 -12.28 26.25
CA THR A 184 -9.76 -13.12 26.71
C THR A 184 -10.31 -12.59 28.03
N ILE A 185 -11.64 -12.64 28.18
CA ILE A 185 -12.34 -12.33 29.41
C ILE A 185 -13.00 -13.64 29.84
N ASP A 186 -12.71 -14.09 31.05
CA ASP A 186 -13.33 -15.26 31.69
C ASP A 186 -14.64 -14.87 32.40
#